data_AF-A0A9E5VAK8-F1
#
_entry.id   AF-A0A9E5VAK8-F1
#
_cell.length_a   1.000
_cell.length_b   1.000
_cell.length_c   1.000
_cell.angle_alpha   90.00
_cell.angle_beta   90.00
_cell.angle_gamma   90.00
#
_symmetry.space_group_name_H-M   'P 1'
#
loop_
_entity.id
_entity.type
_entity.pdbx_description
1 polymer ?
#
loop_
_entity_poly.entity_id
_entity_poly.type
_entity_poly.pdbx_seq_one_letter_code
_entity_poly.pdbx_strand_id
1 'polypeptide(L)'
;MVNDHEFPTDATVKAVPYGIYDLVHNQGYVYIGTSHDTAAFAVDAIVRWFERKDRPKFADESKILILGDSGGSNGYRVRNWKYQLQQQLADRFNIQVMVCHYPSGASKWNPIEHRLFSFISLNWAGFPLCSLRRMTALIRGTTTIAGLTVKAAQLKGYYPTQVKVSDAQMATMNLRQRRICPQWNYVFQPRQQSLQKA
;
A
#
# COMPACT_ATOMS: atom_id res chain seq x y z
N MET A 1 -21.94 -19.93 -1.52
CA MET A 1 -22.12 -18.60 -2.13
C MET A 1 -22.51 -17.67 -1.01
N VAL A 2 -21.58 -16.84 -0.53
CA VAL A 2 -21.87 -15.82 0.49
C VAL A 2 -21.87 -14.49 -0.23
N ASN A 3 -23.03 -13.83 -0.23
CA ASN A 3 -23.23 -12.48 -0.72
C ASN A 3 -22.74 -11.52 0.38
N ASP A 4 -21.47 -11.13 0.33
CA ASP A 4 -20.85 -10.11 1.20
C ASP A 4 -21.21 -8.69 0.71
N HIS A 5 -22.50 -8.44 0.48
CA HIS A 5 -22.96 -7.11 0.07
C HIS A 5 -22.87 -6.15 1.26
N GLU A 6 -21.99 -5.15 1.11
CA GLU A 6 -21.88 -3.94 1.91
C GLU A 6 -23.28 -3.48 2.38
N PHE A 7 -23.54 -3.41 3.68
CA PHE A 7 -24.76 -2.83 4.25
C PHE A 7 -24.56 -1.31 4.38
N PRO A 8 -25.05 -0.48 3.44
CA PRO A 8 -24.77 0.96 3.44
C PRO A 8 -25.60 1.71 4.47
N THR A 9 -26.62 1.07 5.05
CA THR A 9 -27.62 1.67 5.95
C THR A 9 -27.11 1.85 7.38
N ASP A 10 -26.07 1.12 7.81
CA ASP A 10 -25.54 1.20 9.18
C ASP A 10 -24.17 1.91 9.26
N ALA A 11 -23.64 2.37 8.13
CA ALA A 11 -22.32 2.97 8.03
C ALA A 11 -22.41 4.44 7.59
N THR A 12 -22.01 5.36 8.45
CA THR A 12 -21.97 6.81 8.12
C THR A 12 -20.98 7.18 7.01
N VAL A 13 -19.97 6.33 6.72
CA VAL A 13 -18.91 6.58 5.72
C VAL A 13 -18.37 5.25 5.16
N LYS A 14 -18.16 5.16 3.84
CA LYS A 14 -17.43 4.05 3.21
C LYS A 14 -15.93 4.15 3.53
N ALA A 15 -15.40 3.15 4.23
CA ALA A 15 -13.99 3.11 4.62
C ALA A 15 -13.18 2.25 3.64
N VAL A 16 -11.99 2.72 3.26
CA VAL A 16 -11.06 2.00 2.38
C VAL A 16 -9.75 1.78 3.13
N PRO A 17 -9.49 0.58 3.68
CA PRO A 17 -8.23 0.27 4.34
C PRO A 17 -7.15 -0.12 3.32
N TYR A 18 -5.93 0.37 3.53
CA TYR A 18 -4.72 -0.09 2.85
C TYR A 18 -3.69 -0.55 3.89
N GLY A 19 -3.27 -1.81 3.79
CA GLY A 19 -2.34 -2.43 4.73
C GLY A 19 -0.90 -2.44 4.20
N ILE A 20 0.05 -2.19 5.09
CA ILE A 20 1.49 -2.37 4.88
C ILE A 20 1.98 -3.24 6.02
N TYR A 21 2.72 -4.30 5.68
CA TYR A 21 3.28 -5.20 6.67
C TYR A 21 4.79 -5.30 6.53
N ASP A 22 5.49 -4.89 7.59
CA ASP A 22 6.93 -5.01 7.72
C ASP A 22 7.29 -6.41 8.21
N LEU A 23 7.85 -7.21 7.30
CA LEU A 23 8.26 -8.58 7.55
C LEU A 23 9.44 -8.70 8.52
N VAL A 24 10.34 -7.70 8.52
CA VAL A 24 11.58 -7.75 9.29
C VAL A 24 11.28 -7.45 10.76
N HIS A 25 10.42 -6.47 11.02
CA HIS A 25 10.13 -6.02 12.38
C HIS A 25 8.79 -6.54 12.93
N ASN A 26 8.04 -7.32 12.14
CA ASN A 26 6.71 -7.82 12.50
C ASN A 26 5.74 -6.68 12.89
N GLN A 27 5.69 -5.62 12.08
CA GLN A 27 4.83 -4.45 12.34
C GLN A 27 3.83 -4.21 11.21
N GLY A 28 2.57 -4.05 11.59
CA GLY A 28 1.48 -3.71 10.69
C GLY A 28 1.17 -2.22 10.69
N TYR A 29 0.84 -1.69 9.52
CA TYR A 29 0.39 -0.32 9.34
C TYR A 29 -0.86 -0.32 8.46
N VAL A 30 -1.93 0.35 8.90
CA VAL A 30 -3.17 0.44 8.13
C VAL A 30 -3.56 1.89 7.95
N TYR A 31 -3.69 2.31 6.70
CA TYR A 31 -4.16 3.63 6.32
C TYR A 31 -5.60 3.54 5.86
N ILE A 32 -6.46 4.38 6.44
CA ILE A 32 -7.91 4.33 6.21
C ILE A 32 -8.31 5.58 5.42
N GLY A 33 -8.65 5.39 4.15
CA GLY A 33 -9.25 6.41 3.30
C GLY A 33 -10.77 6.41 3.38
N THR A 34 -11.38 7.47 2.87
CA THR A 34 -12.85 7.63 2.79
C THR A 34 -13.35 7.96 1.39
N SER A 35 -12.48 7.91 0.37
CA SER A 35 -12.86 8.15 -1.03
C SER A 35 -12.88 6.86 -1.85
N HIS A 36 -11.73 6.42 -2.37
CA HIS A 36 -11.63 5.34 -3.34
C HIS A 36 -10.30 4.60 -3.18
N ASP A 37 -10.33 3.28 -3.37
CA ASP A 37 -9.11 2.48 -3.50
C ASP A 37 -8.48 2.75 -4.88
N THR A 38 -7.46 3.59 -4.92
CA THR A 38 -6.77 4.00 -6.16
C THR A 38 -5.27 3.86 -6.00
N ALA A 39 -4.57 3.77 -7.13
CA ALA A 39 -3.11 3.79 -7.14
C ALA A 39 -2.50 4.98 -6.36
N ALA A 40 -3.12 6.16 -6.45
CA ALA A 40 -2.67 7.34 -5.71
C ALA A 40 -2.86 7.17 -4.19
N PHE A 41 -3.98 6.59 -3.77
CA PHE A 41 -4.23 6.27 -2.36
C PHE A 41 -3.21 5.26 -1.82
N ALA A 42 -2.99 4.17 -2.56
CA ALA A 42 -2.04 3.13 -2.19
C ALA A 42 -0.60 3.66 -2.07
N VAL A 43 -0.15 4.49 -3.03
CA VAL A 43 1.19 5.08 -2.97
C VAL A 43 1.30 6.13 -1.86
N ASP A 44 0.28 6.96 -1.63
CA ASP A 44 0.30 7.91 -0.51
C ASP A 44 0.38 7.17 0.84
N ALA A 45 -0.34 6.05 1.01
CA ALA A 45 -0.19 5.21 2.20
C ALA A 45 1.27 4.72 2.40
N ILE A 46 1.94 4.29 1.32
CA ILE A 46 3.35 3.86 1.36
C ILE A 46 4.29 5.02 1.68
N VAL A 47 4.09 6.18 1.05
CA VAL A 47 4.88 7.40 1.33
C VAL A 47 4.72 7.82 2.78
N ARG A 48 3.49 7.85 3.29
CA ARG A 48 3.19 8.18 4.68
C ARG A 48 3.79 7.19 5.65
N TRP A 49 3.88 5.91 5.28
CA TRP A 49 4.59 4.91 6.07
C TRP A 49 6.09 5.17 6.04
N PHE A 50 6.67 5.44 4.87
CA PHE A 50 8.10 5.67 4.71
C PHE A 50 8.59 6.93 5.45
N GLU A 51 7.78 7.98 5.52
CA GLU A 51 8.07 9.23 6.23
C GLU A 51 7.94 9.15 7.76
N ARG A 52 7.38 8.05 8.29
CA ARG A 52 7.17 7.90 9.73
C ARG A 52 8.50 7.95 10.47
N LYS A 53 8.62 8.86 11.43
CA LYS A 53 9.79 8.93 12.33
C LYS A 53 9.87 7.76 13.29
N ASP A 54 8.73 7.12 13.56
CA ASP A 54 8.58 6.02 14.52
C ASP A 54 8.50 4.64 13.84
N ARG A 55 8.79 4.55 12.53
CA ARG A 55 9.02 3.25 11.90
C ARG A 55 10.42 2.75 12.28
N PRO A 56 10.60 1.43 12.39
CA PRO A 56 11.93 0.84 12.51
C PRO A 56 12.82 1.23 11.32
N LYS A 57 14.11 1.39 11.59
CA LYS A 57 15.10 1.67 10.54
C LYS A 57 15.59 0.36 9.93
N PHE A 58 15.79 0.36 8.63
CA PHE A 58 16.48 -0.70 7.91
C PHE A 58 17.97 -0.37 7.79
N ALA A 59 18.81 -1.39 7.66
CA ALA A 59 20.25 -1.21 7.49
C ALA A 59 20.61 -0.45 6.21
N ASP A 60 19.80 -0.61 5.16
CA ASP A 60 19.93 0.11 3.90
C ASP A 60 18.59 0.74 3.51
N GLU A 61 18.50 2.06 3.69
CA GLU A 61 17.33 2.88 3.34
C GLU A 61 17.42 3.47 1.93
N SER A 62 18.48 3.16 1.17
CA SER A 62 18.62 3.61 -0.22
C SER A 62 17.75 2.82 -1.20
N LYS A 63 17.12 1.74 -0.72
CA LYS A 63 16.27 0.86 -1.51
C LYS A 63 15.12 0.28 -0.70
N ILE A 64 14.04 -0.05 -1.38
CA ILE A 64 12.86 -0.70 -0.81
C ILE A 64 12.36 -1.82 -1.72
N LEU A 65 11.95 -2.93 -1.13
CA LEU A 65 11.24 -4.02 -1.80
C LEU A 65 9.76 -4.00 -1.36
N ILE A 66 8.87 -3.85 -2.33
CA ILE A 66 7.42 -3.92 -2.15
C ILE A 66 6.95 -5.26 -2.71
N LEU A 67 6.39 -6.09 -1.84
CA LEU A 67 5.67 -7.30 -2.22
C LEU A 67 4.18 -6.96 -2.25
N GLY A 68 3.55 -7.11 -3.41
CA GLY A 68 2.16 -6.74 -3.60
C GLY A 68 1.39 -7.74 -4.42
N ASP A 69 0.06 -7.67 -4.34
CA ASP A 69 -0.77 -8.50 -5.20
C ASP A 69 -0.83 -7.94 -6.62
N SER A 70 -1.30 -8.75 -7.57
CA SER A 70 -1.38 -8.36 -8.99
C SER A 70 -2.66 -7.60 -9.36
N GLY A 71 -3.58 -7.36 -8.42
CA GLY A 71 -4.92 -6.78 -8.65
C GLY A 71 -5.12 -5.38 -8.07
N GLY A 72 -6.31 -4.82 -8.24
CA GLY A 72 -6.73 -3.58 -7.57
C GLY A 72 -5.85 -2.35 -7.86
N SER A 73 -5.70 -1.49 -6.86
CA SER A 73 -4.98 -0.21 -6.93
C SER A 73 -3.47 -0.34 -7.14
N ASN A 74 -2.86 -1.44 -6.72
CA ASN A 74 -1.44 -1.73 -6.86
C ASN A 74 -1.12 -2.74 -7.97
N GLY A 75 -2.08 -3.07 -8.85
CA GLY A 75 -1.87 -4.10 -9.85
C GLY A 75 -0.76 -3.79 -10.86
N TYR A 76 -0.07 -4.83 -11.33
CA TYR A 76 1.10 -4.71 -12.22
C TYR A 76 0.81 -4.05 -13.58
N ARG A 77 -0.46 -4.04 -14.02
CA ARG A 77 -0.90 -3.37 -15.27
C ARG A 77 -1.30 -1.91 -15.05
N VAL A 78 -1.46 -1.48 -13.79
CA VAL A 78 -1.94 -0.14 -13.47
C VAL A 78 -0.83 0.87 -13.71
N ARG A 79 -0.97 1.67 -14.77
CA ARG A 79 0.02 2.70 -15.14
C ARG A 79 0.17 3.77 -14.06
N ASN A 80 -0.94 4.19 -13.47
CA ASN A 80 -0.94 5.19 -12.41
C ASN A 80 -0.17 4.72 -11.16
N TRP A 81 -0.22 3.42 -10.84
CA TRP A 81 0.58 2.83 -9.75
C TRP A 81 2.07 3.01 -9.99
N LYS A 82 2.53 2.62 -11.19
CA LYS A 82 3.94 2.76 -11.59
C LYS A 82 4.40 4.21 -11.59
N TYR A 83 3.58 5.09 -12.17
CA TYR A 83 3.89 6.51 -12.26
C TYR A 83 3.98 7.18 -10.88
N GLN A 84 3.02 6.89 -9.99
CA GLN A 84 3.05 7.42 -8.62
C GLN A 84 4.23 6.88 -7.82
N LEU A 85 4.58 5.59 -7.93
CA LEU A 85 5.78 5.05 -7.28
C LEU A 85 7.06 5.73 -7.75
N GLN A 86 7.22 5.95 -9.06
CA GLN A 86 8.37 6.68 -9.58
C GLN A 86 8.45 8.09 -8.97
N GLN A 87 7.36 8.86 -9.02
CA GLN A 87 7.36 10.27 -8.64
C GLN A 87 7.42 10.48 -7.12
N GLN A 88 6.52 9.82 -6.39
CA GLN A 88 6.28 10.09 -4.98
C GLN A 88 7.16 9.27 -4.04
N LEU A 89 7.77 8.19 -4.53
CA LEU A 89 8.62 7.33 -3.72
C LEU A 89 10.07 7.34 -4.23
N ALA A 90 10.31 6.87 -5.46
CA ALA A 90 11.67 6.75 -5.98
C ALA A 90 12.36 8.11 -6.12
N ASP A 91 11.75 9.06 -6.82
CA ASP A 91 12.34 10.37 -7.08
C ASP A 91 12.34 11.24 -5.81
N ARG A 92 11.21 11.29 -5.10
CA ARG A 92 11.05 12.12 -3.90
C ARG A 92 12.06 11.79 -2.80
N PHE A 93 12.29 10.50 -2.54
CA PHE A 93 13.22 10.06 -1.50
C PHE A 93 14.60 9.68 -2.05
N ASN A 94 14.79 9.79 -3.36
CA ASN A 94 16.01 9.38 -4.06
C ASN A 94 16.43 7.92 -3.71
N ILE A 95 15.46 7.00 -3.75
CA ILE A 95 15.65 5.59 -3.42
C ILE A 95 15.31 4.68 -4.60
N GLN A 96 15.92 3.51 -4.64
CA GLN A 96 15.53 2.45 -5.56
C GLN A 96 14.27 1.74 -5.05
N VAL A 97 13.24 1.63 -5.90
CA VAL A 97 11.98 0.96 -5.55
C VAL A 97 11.84 -0.31 -6.38
N MET A 98 11.94 -1.48 -5.74
CA MET A 98 11.68 -2.77 -6.36
C MET A 98 10.26 -3.21 -6.02
N VAL A 99 9.48 -3.58 -7.03
CA VAL A 99 8.14 -4.16 -6.84
C VAL A 99 8.16 -5.59 -7.37
N CYS A 100 7.66 -6.51 -6.55
CA CYS A 100 7.41 -7.88 -6.95
C CYS A 100 5.96 -8.25 -6.69
N HIS A 101 5.26 -8.63 -7.75
CA HIS A 101 3.86 -9.05 -7.63
C HIS A 101 3.73 -10.55 -7.44
N TYR A 102 2.86 -10.95 -6.50
CA TYR A 102 2.34 -12.31 -6.47
C TYR A 102 1.45 -12.54 -7.70
N PRO A 103 1.58 -13.67 -8.42
CA PRO A 103 0.71 -14.00 -9.55
C PRO A 103 -0.78 -13.98 -9.18
N SER A 104 -1.66 -13.80 -10.17
CA SER A 104 -3.10 -13.88 -9.94
C SER A 104 -3.49 -15.21 -9.29
N GLY A 105 -4.32 -15.17 -8.25
CA GLY A 105 -4.71 -16.36 -7.46
C GLY A 105 -3.68 -16.82 -6.43
N ALA A 106 -2.52 -16.17 -6.36
CA ALA A 106 -1.47 -16.46 -5.39
C ALA A 106 -1.43 -15.47 -4.20
N SER A 107 -2.42 -14.59 -4.05
CA SER A 107 -2.49 -13.61 -2.93
C SER A 107 -2.48 -14.28 -1.55
N LYS A 108 -2.98 -15.51 -1.43
CA LYS A 108 -2.86 -16.33 -0.20
C LYS A 108 -1.41 -16.57 0.25
N TRP A 109 -0.43 -16.41 -0.63
CA TRP A 109 0.98 -16.54 -0.28
C TRP A 109 1.59 -15.23 0.18
N ASN A 110 0.86 -14.12 0.06
CA ASN A 110 1.25 -12.83 0.61
C ASN A 110 1.14 -12.89 2.14
N PRO A 111 2.25 -12.74 2.90
CA PRO A 111 2.21 -12.88 4.34
C PRO A 111 1.27 -11.88 5.03
N ILE A 112 0.96 -10.75 4.41
CA ILE A 112 0.06 -9.75 4.98
C ILE A 112 -1.35 -10.33 5.25
N GLU A 113 -1.84 -11.23 4.40
CA GLU A 113 -3.16 -11.85 4.56
C GLU A 113 -3.24 -12.67 5.84
N HIS A 114 -2.20 -13.45 6.13
CA HIS A 114 -2.20 -14.41 7.23
C HIS A 114 -1.47 -13.93 8.50
N ARG A 115 -0.65 -12.88 8.40
CA ARG A 115 0.13 -12.33 9.53
C ARG A 115 -0.34 -10.95 9.97
N LEU A 116 -1.14 -10.25 9.17
CA LEU A 116 -1.72 -8.96 9.57
C LEU A 116 -3.25 -9.00 9.52
N PHE A 117 -3.84 -9.22 8.34
CA PHE A 117 -5.29 -9.10 8.17
C PHE A 117 -6.07 -10.17 8.91
N SER A 118 -5.59 -11.42 8.96
CA SER A 118 -6.19 -12.48 9.79
C SER A 118 -6.34 -12.07 11.25
N PHE A 119 -5.30 -11.50 11.87
CA PHE A 119 -5.32 -11.08 13.27
C PHE A 119 -6.15 -9.83 13.50
N ILE A 120 -6.15 -8.91 12.53
CA ILE A 120 -7.07 -7.76 12.55
C ILE A 120 -8.52 -8.26 12.54
N SER A 121 -8.87 -9.18 11.64
CA SER A 121 -10.21 -9.76 11.55
C SER A 121 -10.60 -10.54 12.82
N LEU A 122 -9.66 -11.28 13.43
CA LEU A 122 -9.89 -11.94 14.72
C LEU A 122 -10.18 -10.94 15.83
N ASN A 123 -9.43 -9.83 15.89
CA ASN A 123 -9.65 -8.78 16.88
C ASN A 123 -10.99 -8.04 16.66
N TRP A 124 -11.50 -8.03 15.44
CA TRP A 124 -12.78 -7.43 15.09
C TRP A 124 -13.99 -8.34 15.39
N ALA A 125 -13.78 -9.65 15.50
CA ALA A 125 -14.86 -10.61 15.63
C ALA A 125 -15.77 -10.26 16.82
N GLY A 126 -17.05 -10.00 16.53
CA GLY A 126 -18.06 -9.63 17.55
C GLY A 126 -18.24 -8.13 17.80
N PHE A 127 -17.52 -7.24 17.10
CA PHE A 127 -17.71 -5.79 17.23
C PHE A 127 -18.32 -5.16 15.97
N PRO A 128 -19.43 -4.41 16.07
CA PRO A 128 -20.01 -3.75 14.92
C PRO A 128 -19.16 -2.52 14.53
N LEU A 129 -18.81 -2.42 13.24
CA LEU A 129 -17.96 -1.36 12.68
C LEU A 129 -18.76 -0.09 12.33
N CYS A 130 -19.45 0.48 13.33
CA CYS A 130 -20.36 1.62 13.11
C CYS A 130 -19.67 2.99 12.95
N SER A 131 -18.34 3.08 13.10
CA SER A 131 -17.61 4.34 12.90
C SER A 131 -16.15 4.13 12.53
N LEU A 132 -15.58 5.07 11.76
CA LEU A 132 -14.14 5.11 11.44
C LEU A 132 -13.27 5.13 12.70
N ARG A 133 -13.71 5.84 13.75
CA ARG A 133 -13.01 5.89 15.03
C ARG A 133 -12.92 4.51 15.66
N ARG A 134 -14.04 3.77 15.71
CA ARG A 134 -14.09 2.42 16.27
C ARG A 134 -13.25 1.44 15.45
N MET A 135 -13.37 1.48 14.13
CA MET A 135 -12.54 0.65 13.24
C MET A 135 -11.05 0.92 13.44
N THR A 136 -10.63 2.19 13.47
CA THR A 136 -9.24 2.59 13.71
C THR A 136 -8.74 2.11 15.09
N ALA A 137 -9.57 2.24 16.13
CA ALA A 137 -9.22 1.78 17.47
C ALA A 137 -9.05 0.27 17.54
N LEU A 138 -9.95 -0.49 16.91
CA LEU A 138 -9.86 -1.96 16.84
C LEU A 138 -8.62 -2.40 16.07
N ILE A 139 -8.28 -1.76 14.94
CA ILE A 139 -7.05 -2.08 14.21
C ILE A 139 -5.82 -1.82 15.09
N ARG A 140 -5.77 -0.68 15.80
CA ARG A 140 -4.65 -0.35 16.70
C ARG A 140 -4.52 -1.30 17.89
N GLY A 141 -5.63 -1.90 18.32
CA GLY A 141 -5.66 -2.88 19.41
C GLY A 141 -5.11 -4.25 19.02
N THR A 142 -4.85 -4.51 17.74
CA THR A 142 -4.36 -5.81 17.28
C THR A 142 -2.90 -6.03 17.71
N THR A 143 -2.70 -7.03 18.55
CA THR A 143 -1.38 -7.55 18.94
C THR A 143 -1.40 -9.08 19.02
N THR A 144 -0.23 -9.71 18.93
CA THR A 144 -0.10 -11.17 19.03
C THR A 144 1.03 -11.56 19.97
N ILE A 145 0.99 -12.80 20.48
CA ILE A 145 2.07 -13.37 21.31
C ILE A 145 3.42 -13.35 20.57
N ALA A 146 3.40 -13.48 19.24
CA ALA A 146 4.58 -13.36 18.39
C ALA A 146 5.10 -11.92 18.23
N GLY A 147 4.52 -10.95 18.94
CA GLY A 147 4.98 -9.56 18.97
C GLY A 147 4.46 -8.67 17.84
N LEU A 148 3.41 -9.08 17.12
CA LEU A 148 2.80 -8.19 16.12
C LEU A 148 2.27 -6.94 16.83
N THR A 149 2.57 -5.78 16.27
CA THR A 149 1.93 -4.52 16.66
C THR A 149 1.38 -3.82 15.42
N VAL A 150 0.19 -3.24 15.53
CA VAL A 150 -0.49 -2.60 14.40
C VAL A 150 -0.74 -1.13 14.69
N LYS A 151 -0.29 -0.26 13.78
CA LYS A 151 -0.58 1.17 13.81
C LYS A 151 -1.64 1.47 12.74
N ALA A 152 -2.63 2.29 13.07
CA ALA A 152 -3.62 2.74 12.10
C ALA A 152 -3.73 4.26 12.07
N ALA A 153 -3.95 4.83 10.89
CA ALA A 153 -4.17 6.26 10.71
C ALA A 153 -5.21 6.51 9.63
N GLN A 154 -6.00 7.57 9.80
CA GLN A 154 -6.87 8.04 8.73
C GLN A 154 -6.04 8.84 7.74
N LEU A 155 -6.19 8.53 6.46
CA LEU A 155 -5.61 9.31 5.37
C LEU A 155 -6.72 10.19 4.79
N LYS A 156 -6.70 11.46 5.18
CA LYS A 156 -7.68 12.45 4.72
C LYS A 156 -7.23 12.98 3.37
N GLY A 157 -7.93 12.60 2.32
CA GLY A 157 -7.65 13.01 0.96
C GLY A 157 -8.77 12.56 0.03
N TYR A 158 -8.94 13.29 -1.08
CA TYR A 158 -9.78 12.86 -2.18
C TYR A 158 -8.89 12.27 -3.26
N TYR A 159 -9.09 10.98 -3.54
CA TYR A 159 -8.37 10.27 -4.59
C TYR A 159 -9.32 10.02 -5.77
N PRO A 160 -9.18 10.76 -6.88
CA PRO A 160 -10.03 10.59 -8.05
C PRO A 160 -9.80 9.22 -8.70
N THR A 161 -10.88 8.61 -9.17
CA THR A 161 -10.83 7.37 -9.95
C THR A 161 -10.45 7.67 -11.41
N GLN A 162 -10.09 6.62 -12.15
CA GLN A 162 -9.84 6.69 -13.61
C GLN A 162 -8.77 7.69 -14.06
N VAL A 163 -7.82 8.04 -13.18
CA VAL A 163 -6.65 8.84 -13.55
C VAL A 163 -5.84 8.10 -14.61
N LYS A 164 -5.79 8.68 -15.82
CA LYS A 164 -5.06 8.13 -16.96
C LYS A 164 -3.62 8.64 -16.96
N VAL A 165 -2.70 7.74 -17.26
CA VAL A 165 -1.28 8.07 -17.51
C VAL A 165 -1.01 7.84 -18.99
N SER A 166 -0.54 8.89 -19.67
CA SER A 166 -0.26 8.86 -21.10
C SER A 166 0.97 8.01 -21.42
N ASP A 167 1.11 7.60 -22.68
CA ASP A 167 2.31 6.89 -23.15
C ASP A 167 3.58 7.74 -22.98
N ALA A 168 3.47 9.05 -23.24
CA ALA A 168 4.57 9.99 -23.02
C ALA A 168 5.02 10.00 -21.55
N GLN A 169 4.09 10.06 -20.59
CA GLN A 169 4.41 9.99 -19.16
C GLN A 169 5.07 8.65 -18.80
N MET A 170 4.56 7.54 -19.34
CA MET A 170 5.14 6.21 -19.10
C MET A 170 6.58 6.11 -19.62
N ALA A 171 6.86 6.70 -20.78
CA ALA A 171 8.20 6.71 -21.38
C ALA A 171 9.22 7.52 -20.56
N THR A 172 8.79 8.47 -19.72
CA THR A 172 9.69 9.24 -18.84
C THR A 172 10.15 8.48 -17.59
N MET A 173 9.63 7.29 -17.32
CA MET A 173 9.95 6.55 -16.09
C MET A 173 11.29 5.82 -16.23
N ASN A 174 12.08 5.77 -15.16
CA ASN A 174 13.31 4.99 -15.10
C ASN A 174 13.01 3.58 -14.55
N LEU A 175 12.15 2.86 -15.28
CA LEU A 175 11.70 1.51 -14.95
C LEU A 175 12.56 0.47 -15.68
N ARG A 176 13.07 -0.51 -14.94
CA ARG A 176 13.75 -1.69 -15.47
C ARG A 176 12.98 -2.95 -15.07
N GLN A 177 12.62 -3.77 -16.03
CA GLN A 177 12.02 -5.09 -15.77
C GLN A 177 13.09 -6.05 -15.21
N ARG A 178 12.67 -6.98 -14.35
CA ARG A 178 13.55 -8.03 -13.82
C ARG A 178 13.57 -9.25 -14.74
N ARG A 179 14.66 -10.02 -14.69
CA ARG A 179 14.83 -11.24 -15.50
C ARG A 179 13.75 -12.28 -15.27
N ILE A 180 13.39 -12.53 -14.00
CA ILE A 180 12.36 -13.50 -13.63
C ILE A 180 11.04 -12.75 -13.54
N CYS A 181 10.03 -13.22 -14.27
CA CYS A 181 8.68 -12.66 -14.23
C CYS A 181 8.66 -11.14 -14.57
N PRO A 182 9.22 -10.70 -15.73
CA PRO A 182 9.45 -9.30 -16.06
C PRO A 182 8.20 -8.40 -16.06
N GLN A 183 7.02 -8.99 -16.31
CA GLN A 183 5.76 -8.26 -16.27
C GLN A 183 5.32 -7.92 -14.84
N TRP A 184 5.63 -8.80 -13.89
CA TRP A 184 5.26 -8.70 -12.47
C TRP A 184 6.35 -8.08 -11.60
N ASN A 185 7.61 -8.11 -12.06
CA ASN A 185 8.76 -7.70 -11.27
C ASN A 185 9.53 -6.61 -12.00
N TYR A 186 9.58 -5.44 -11.37
CA TYR A 186 10.24 -4.27 -11.93
C TYR A 186 10.89 -3.42 -10.85
N VAL A 187 11.86 -2.61 -11.27
CA VAL A 187 12.64 -1.73 -10.40
C VAL A 187 12.59 -0.33 -10.99
N PHE A 188 12.25 0.64 -10.16
CA PHE A 188 12.46 2.05 -10.44
C PHE A 188 13.79 2.49 -9.86
N GLN A 189 14.57 3.20 -10.66
CA GLN A 189 15.66 4.01 -10.16
C GLN A 189 15.17 5.46 -10.01
N PRO A 190 15.71 6.24 -9.06
CA PRO A 190 15.43 7.66 -9.02
C PRO A 190 15.87 8.31 -10.33
N ARG A 191 15.02 9.16 -10.87
CA ARG A 191 15.40 10.02 -11.99
C ARG A 191 16.22 11.16 -11.43
N GLN A 192 17.37 11.41 -12.05
CA GLN A 192 18.10 12.65 -11.79
C GLN A 192 17.16 13.79 -12.18
N GLN A 193 16.70 14.56 -11.19
CA GLN A 193 16.11 15.85 -11.51
C GLN A 193 17.20 16.63 -12.21
N SER A 194 17.00 16.96 -13.49
CA SER A 194 17.78 18.01 -14.11
C SER A 194 17.61 19.23 -13.22
N LEU A 195 18.69 19.62 -12.54
CA LEU A 195 18.80 20.90 -11.88
C LEU A 195 18.47 21.94 -12.96
N GLN A 196 17.22 22.40 -12.98
CA GLN A 196 16.90 23.67 -13.63
C GLN A 196 17.70 24.70 -12.83
N LYS A 197 18.87 25.05 -13.35
CA LYS A 197 19.64 26.19 -12.87
C LYS A 197 18.72 27.40 -12.93
N ALA A 198 18.53 28.00 -11.75
CA ALA A 198 18.08 29.35 -11.42
C ALA A 198 17.37 30.16 -12.52
#